data_AF-A0AAD1SYS0-F1
#
_entry.id   AF-A0AAD1SYS0-F1
#
_cell.length_a   1.000
_cell.length_b   1.000
_cell.length_c   1.000
_cell.angle_alpha   90.00
_cell.angle_beta   90.00
_cell.angle_gamma   90.00
#
_symmetry.space_group_name_H-M   'P 1'
#
loop_
_entity.id
_entity.type
_entity.pdbx_description
1 polymer ?
#
loop_
_entity_poly.entity_id
_entity_poly.type
_entity_poly.pdbx_seq_one_letter_code
_entity_poly.pdbx_strand_id
1 'polypeptide(L)'
;MPRKKPFSAKQKKRQLQDKRERKRGPLEAGRSESNSRSESRERGEENTDTSDSESIRPQVRRINQQPHIVRPGEKGYDPNRYRLHFDRDSKEEIERRKKIAQEKILEPVTEAELEVDIEKIYRPGSVLDFPKRPAWGYEMSKEAVLSQEEKAFREYLQKIYENHSPRELSYFDHNLETWRQLWRVLEMSDVILLITDIRHPVLHFSPALYDYVTKDLGRSLILVLNKTDLCPPSLVVAWKHYFQTKFPEVHVVCFTSYPRHPEDEQDPSSVFKKRRKRRRVWSSALGPNQLLRACEVITAGKVDLTSWRRKIERDSAALCNPANDRAESIVDSGDAVLSQQISEAELGTPSRELYKDGVLSIGCVGFPNVGKSSIINGLVGRKIVSVSRTPGHTKYFQTYFLTPTVRLCDCPGLIFPSLVDKQQQLLAGIYPIAQIQEPYTSVGYLSCRIAVPQLLKLSYPNGVKNGWTAWAICEAWADKRGYKTAKAARSDTYRAANSILRLAVDGRLCMCMRPPGYTQQKESWEQHPETLEIVAHIQAQGHPNDDLSSGGEEEEEEISSSGEETEERDHDADEEEDAEETPTPSHSKKAGKPKMSDSNPFALLGEDEC
;
A
#
# COMPACT_ATOMS: atom_id res chain seq x y z
N MET A 1 -39.44 -20.36 4.27
CA MET A 1 -40.18 -19.18 3.74
C MET A 1 -40.03 -19.12 2.21
N PRO A 2 -41.04 -18.66 1.44
CA PRO A 2 -40.92 -18.60 -0.02
C PRO A 2 -40.01 -17.42 -0.45
N ARG A 3 -39.00 -17.69 -1.29
CA ARG A 3 -38.09 -16.68 -1.84
C ARG A 3 -38.87 -15.60 -2.60
N LYS A 4 -38.66 -14.31 -2.25
CA LYS A 4 -39.28 -13.17 -2.96
C LYS A 4 -38.79 -13.12 -4.41
N LYS A 5 -39.72 -13.01 -5.35
CA LYS A 5 -39.43 -12.87 -6.79
C LYS A 5 -38.68 -11.55 -7.07
N PRO A 6 -37.63 -11.56 -7.91
CA PRO A 6 -36.93 -10.34 -8.28
C PRO A 6 -37.83 -9.39 -9.09
N PHE A 7 -37.73 -8.09 -8.81
CA PHE A 7 -38.51 -7.03 -9.46
C PHE A 7 -38.20 -6.95 -10.96
N SER A 8 -39.24 -6.90 -11.79
CA SER A 8 -39.07 -6.62 -13.22
C SER A 8 -38.48 -5.21 -13.42
N ALA A 9 -37.53 -5.08 -14.35
CA ALA A 9 -36.92 -3.80 -14.73
C ALA A 9 -37.95 -2.71 -15.06
N LYS A 10 -39.14 -3.11 -15.53
CA LYS A 10 -40.27 -2.21 -15.83
C LYS A 10 -40.88 -1.59 -14.56
N GLN A 11 -40.97 -2.35 -13.47
CA GLN A 11 -41.43 -1.83 -12.18
C GLN A 11 -40.40 -0.89 -11.55
N LYS A 12 -39.10 -1.21 -11.66
CA LYS A 12 -38.02 -0.34 -11.15
C LYS A 12 -37.98 1.02 -11.86
N LYS A 13 -38.24 1.04 -13.18
CA LYS A 13 -38.34 2.26 -13.97
C LYS A 13 -39.54 3.13 -13.56
N ARG A 14 -40.70 2.52 -13.29
CA ARG A 14 -41.92 3.21 -12.85
C ARG A 14 -41.72 3.85 -11.47
N GLN A 15 -41.09 3.13 -10.55
CA GLN A 15 -40.79 3.61 -9.21
C GLN A 15 -39.83 4.82 -9.20
N LEU A 16 -38.87 4.86 -10.13
CA LEU A 16 -37.99 6.01 -10.33
C LEU A 16 -38.70 7.22 -10.96
N GLN A 17 -39.72 6.97 -11.77
CA GLN A 17 -40.58 8.00 -12.36
C GLN A 17 -41.48 8.64 -11.29
N ASP A 18 -42.16 7.83 -10.48
CA ASP A 18 -42.99 8.30 -9.37
C ASP A 18 -42.16 9.12 -8.35
N LYS A 19 -40.90 8.72 -8.12
CA LYS A 19 -39.98 9.43 -7.23
C LYS A 19 -39.49 10.76 -7.81
N ARG A 20 -39.45 10.91 -9.15
CA ARG A 20 -39.15 12.18 -9.83
C ARG A 20 -40.36 13.11 -9.84
N GLU A 21 -41.56 12.56 -10.01
CA GLU A 21 -42.82 13.32 -9.95
C GLU A 21 -43.09 13.86 -8.55
N ARG A 22 -42.84 13.08 -7.50
CA ARG A 22 -42.93 13.56 -6.10
C ARG A 22 -41.91 14.64 -5.73
N LYS A 23 -40.82 14.78 -6.48
CA LYS A 23 -39.81 15.83 -6.27
C LYS A 23 -40.12 17.13 -7.01
N ARG A 24 -41.08 17.13 -7.94
CA ARG A 24 -41.65 18.36 -8.49
C ARG A 24 -42.80 18.77 -7.58
N GLY A 25 -42.56 19.76 -6.72
CA GLY A 25 -43.61 20.34 -5.88
C GLY A 25 -44.75 20.96 -6.72
N PRO A 26 -45.89 21.31 -6.11
CA PRO A 26 -47.05 21.81 -6.83
C PRO A 26 -46.77 23.22 -7.36
N LEU A 27 -46.99 23.43 -8.66
CA LEU A 27 -47.12 24.75 -9.25
C LEU A 27 -48.59 25.16 -9.16
N GLU A 28 -48.87 26.26 -8.47
CA GLU A 28 -50.18 26.91 -8.46
C GLU A 28 -50.61 27.30 -9.87
N ALA A 29 -51.87 27.00 -10.17
CA ALA A 29 -52.54 27.34 -11.41
C ALA A 29 -53.07 28.78 -11.35
N GLY A 30 -52.83 29.58 -12.40
CA GLY A 30 -53.45 30.88 -12.51
C GLY A 30 -53.08 31.71 -13.75
N ARG A 31 -53.97 31.64 -14.75
CA ARG A 31 -54.30 32.63 -15.79
C ARG A 31 -53.58 32.60 -17.15
N SER A 32 -54.47 32.50 -18.12
CA SER A 32 -54.42 32.63 -19.58
C SER A 32 -54.15 34.05 -20.06
N GLU A 33 -53.42 34.22 -21.18
CA GLU A 33 -53.91 34.72 -22.47
C GLU A 33 -52.76 35.07 -23.44
N SER A 34 -53.14 35.15 -24.71
CA SER A 34 -52.35 35.18 -25.95
C SER A 34 -51.65 36.51 -26.31
N ASN A 35 -50.68 36.36 -27.22
CA ASN A 35 -50.22 37.28 -28.28
C ASN A 35 -49.04 38.27 -28.05
N SER A 36 -47.93 37.87 -28.67
CA SER A 36 -47.13 38.60 -29.67
C SER A 36 -46.13 39.69 -29.27
N ARG A 37 -44.99 39.61 -29.98
CA ARG A 37 -43.94 40.62 -30.30
C ARG A 37 -42.69 40.69 -29.40
N SER A 38 -41.59 40.32 -30.07
CA SER A 38 -40.24 40.92 -30.05
C SER A 38 -39.81 41.71 -28.82
N GLU A 39 -38.77 41.21 -28.13
CA GLU A 39 -37.60 42.03 -27.77
C GLU A 39 -36.46 41.14 -27.26
N SER A 40 -35.29 41.35 -27.84
CA SER A 40 -33.97 40.99 -27.32
C SER A 40 -33.78 41.53 -25.91
N ARG A 41 -33.31 40.69 -24.97
CA ARG A 41 -32.68 41.16 -23.73
C ARG A 41 -31.67 40.16 -23.18
N GLU A 42 -30.42 40.61 -23.19
CA GLU A 42 -29.35 40.22 -22.28
C GLU A 42 -29.86 40.22 -20.83
N ARG A 43 -29.34 39.30 -20.01
CA ARG A 43 -29.43 39.40 -18.56
C ARG A 43 -28.01 39.42 -18.00
N GLY A 44 -27.60 40.64 -17.64
CA GLY A 44 -26.40 40.94 -16.89
C GLY A 44 -26.46 40.41 -15.46
N GLU A 45 -25.27 40.03 -15.02
CA GLU A 45 -24.63 40.48 -13.77
C GLU A 45 -25.50 41.31 -12.81
N GLU A 46 -25.72 40.74 -11.63
CA GLU A 46 -25.82 41.52 -10.39
C GLU A 46 -24.56 41.24 -9.56
N ASN A 47 -23.61 42.17 -9.68
CA ASN A 47 -22.65 42.47 -8.62
C ASN A 47 -23.31 43.46 -7.65
N THR A 48 -23.05 43.29 -6.36
CA THR A 48 -22.87 44.33 -5.33
C THR A 48 -22.58 43.57 -4.01
N ASP A 49 -21.61 43.91 -3.18
CA ASP A 49 -20.64 44.98 -3.29
C ASP A 49 -19.44 44.66 -2.37
N THR A 50 -18.37 45.36 -2.67
CA THR A 50 -17.00 45.27 -2.22
C THR A 50 -16.78 45.51 -0.72
N SER A 51 -15.84 44.75 -0.13
CA SER A 51 -14.79 45.40 0.66
C SER A 51 -13.45 44.67 0.44
N ASP A 52 -12.48 45.46 0.00
CA ASP A 52 -11.10 45.07 -0.22
C ASP A 52 -10.42 44.66 1.07
N SER A 53 -9.90 43.44 1.08
CA SER A 53 -8.76 43.01 1.88
C SER A 53 -8.24 41.71 1.24
N GLU A 54 -7.23 41.84 0.40
CA GLU A 54 -6.44 40.74 -0.13
C GLU A 54 -5.99 39.81 1.00
N SER A 55 -6.52 38.59 1.01
CA SER A 55 -5.84 37.46 1.64
C SER A 55 -5.83 36.31 0.65
N ILE A 56 -4.62 35.94 0.23
CA ILE A 56 -4.30 34.83 -0.68
C ILE A 56 -4.83 33.54 -0.04
N ARG A 57 -6.08 33.17 -0.33
CA ARG A 57 -6.62 31.84 0.00
C ARG A 57 -6.72 31.05 -1.31
N PRO A 58 -5.96 29.95 -1.47
CA PRO A 58 -6.07 29.09 -2.64
C PRO A 58 -7.51 28.60 -2.82
N GLN A 59 -8.03 28.67 -4.04
CA GLN A 59 -9.35 28.14 -4.37
C GLN A 59 -9.37 26.60 -4.27
N VAL A 60 -9.73 26.09 -3.10
CA VAL A 60 -9.94 24.67 -2.80
C VAL A 60 -11.26 24.18 -3.40
N ARG A 61 -11.26 23.15 -4.26
CA ARG A 61 -12.47 22.34 -4.50
C ARG A 61 -12.52 21.24 -3.43
N ARG A 62 -13.59 21.31 -2.65
CA ARG A 62 -13.80 20.59 -1.40
C ARG A 62 -14.18 19.13 -1.68
N ILE A 63 -13.30 18.19 -1.32
CA ILE A 63 -13.68 16.80 -1.03
C ILE A 63 -13.57 16.66 0.49
N ASN A 64 -14.72 16.46 1.14
CA ASN A 64 -14.92 16.44 2.59
C ASN A 64 -14.59 17.78 3.28
N GLN A 65 -15.63 18.59 3.47
CA GLN A 65 -15.62 19.73 4.37
C GLN A 65 -15.16 19.26 5.76
N GLN A 66 -14.13 19.88 6.36
CA GLN A 66 -13.99 19.85 7.81
C GLN A 66 -15.11 20.74 8.39
N PRO A 67 -15.77 20.34 9.48
CA PRO A 67 -16.77 21.18 10.12
C PRO A 67 -16.12 22.48 10.61
N HIS A 68 -16.84 23.60 10.47
CA HIS A 68 -16.67 24.70 11.40
C HIS A 68 -16.96 24.17 12.82
N ILE A 69 -16.52 24.85 13.87
CA ILE A 69 -17.04 24.61 15.22
C ILE A 69 -18.57 24.80 15.13
N VAL A 70 -19.33 23.70 15.00
CA VAL A 70 -20.79 23.73 14.93
C VAL A 70 -21.31 23.76 16.35
N ARG A 71 -22.27 24.65 16.61
CA ARG A 71 -22.96 24.75 17.90
C ARG A 71 -23.64 23.41 18.23
N PRO A 72 -23.76 23.01 19.51
CA PRO A 72 -24.38 21.74 19.87
C PRO A 72 -25.80 21.63 19.29
N GLY A 73 -26.08 20.60 18.47
CA GLY A 73 -27.45 20.27 18.04
C GLY A 73 -27.71 19.81 16.59
N GLU A 74 -26.74 19.86 15.66
CA GLU A 74 -26.95 19.40 14.27
C GLU A 74 -26.52 17.95 14.02
N LYS A 75 -27.33 17.19 13.26
CA LYS A 75 -27.21 15.74 13.02
C LYS A 75 -25.94 15.35 12.22
N GLY A 76 -24.86 15.05 12.96
CA GLY A 76 -24.02 13.84 12.84
C GLY A 76 -23.10 13.63 11.62
N TYR A 77 -21.94 14.29 11.61
CA TYR A 77 -20.71 13.84 10.93
C TYR A 77 -20.14 12.59 11.64
N ASP A 78 -19.68 11.57 10.91
CA ASP A 78 -18.98 10.40 11.49
C ASP A 78 -17.45 10.63 11.42
N PRO A 79 -16.80 10.99 12.55
CA PRO A 79 -15.35 11.21 12.62
C PRO A 79 -14.53 9.92 12.38
N ASN A 80 -15.15 8.74 12.36
CA ASN A 80 -14.45 7.45 12.30
C ASN A 80 -14.26 6.90 10.88
N ARG A 81 -14.63 7.65 9.83
CA ARG A 81 -14.48 7.19 8.44
C ARG A 81 -13.07 7.47 7.90
N TYR A 82 -12.17 6.50 8.05
CA TYR A 82 -10.81 6.53 7.49
C TYR A 82 -10.78 6.93 6.00
N ARG A 83 -10.28 8.14 5.72
CA ARG A 83 -10.06 8.67 4.38
C ARG A 83 -8.78 9.50 4.40
N LEU A 84 -7.91 9.27 3.41
CA LEU A 84 -6.75 10.12 3.17
C LEU A 84 -7.21 11.49 2.67
N HIS A 85 -6.70 12.58 3.24
CA HIS A 85 -7.15 13.96 2.97
C HIS A 85 -5.98 14.81 2.43
N PHE A 86 -6.17 15.46 1.27
CA PHE A 86 -5.10 16.20 0.58
C PHE A 86 -5.59 17.53 0.01
N ASP A 87 -4.69 18.51 -0.02
CA ASP A 87 -4.95 19.81 -0.63
C ASP A 87 -5.21 19.70 -2.12
N ARG A 88 -6.15 20.51 -2.60
CA ARG A 88 -6.45 20.61 -4.01
C ARG A 88 -5.64 21.73 -4.66
N ASP A 89 -4.90 21.36 -5.68
CA ASP A 89 -4.23 22.30 -6.56
C ASP A 89 -5.24 23.24 -7.27
N SER A 90 -4.85 24.50 -7.43
CA SER A 90 -5.61 25.49 -8.19
C SER A 90 -5.66 25.10 -9.67
N LYS A 91 -6.68 25.56 -10.39
CA LYS A 91 -6.80 25.30 -11.84
C LYS A 91 -5.60 25.86 -12.61
N GLU A 92 -5.10 27.01 -12.20
CA GLU A 92 -3.94 27.68 -12.80
C GLU A 92 -2.67 26.84 -12.67
N GLU A 93 -2.42 26.27 -11.49
CA GLU A 93 -1.26 25.43 -11.25
C GLU A 93 -1.33 24.12 -12.06
N ILE A 94 -2.53 23.53 -12.16
CA ILE A 94 -2.76 22.34 -12.99
C ILE A 94 -2.46 22.65 -14.46
N GLU A 95 -2.91 23.79 -14.98
CA GLU A 95 -2.69 24.17 -16.38
C GLU A 95 -1.22 24.49 -16.65
N ARG A 96 -0.56 25.17 -15.70
CA ARG A 96 0.90 25.40 -15.75
C ARG A 96 1.67 24.08 -15.85
N ARG A 97 1.36 23.08 -15.01
CA ARG A 97 2.04 21.78 -15.05
C ARG A 97 1.78 21.02 -16.34
N LYS A 98 0.57 21.07 -16.89
CA LYS A 98 0.28 20.50 -18.20
C LYS A 98 1.09 21.14 -19.31
N LYS A 99 1.22 22.46 -19.31
CA LYS A 99 2.06 23.18 -20.28
C LYS A 99 3.51 22.74 -20.17
N ILE A 100 4.05 22.63 -18.96
CA ILE A 100 5.40 22.08 -18.71
C ILE A 100 5.51 20.65 -19.23
N ALA A 101 4.52 19.79 -18.97
CA ALA A 101 4.52 18.40 -19.43
C ALA A 101 4.50 18.26 -20.96
N GLN A 102 3.96 19.25 -21.68
CA GLN A 102 3.90 19.30 -23.15
C GLN A 102 5.19 19.84 -23.76
N GLU A 103 5.76 20.89 -23.18
CA GLU A 103 6.88 21.65 -23.77
C GLU A 103 8.25 21.19 -23.26
N LYS A 104 8.36 20.73 -22.01
CA LYS A 104 9.65 20.37 -21.40
C LYS A 104 10.13 19.02 -21.93
N ILE A 105 11.26 19.05 -22.64
CA ILE A 105 12.01 17.86 -23.00
C ILE A 105 12.59 17.24 -21.73
N LEU A 106 12.41 15.93 -21.57
CA LEU A 106 12.89 15.17 -20.43
C LEU A 106 14.35 14.78 -20.65
N GLU A 107 15.17 15.09 -19.65
CA GLU A 107 16.57 14.70 -19.59
C GLU A 107 16.73 13.60 -18.52
N PRO A 108 17.52 12.55 -18.80
CA PRO A 108 17.85 11.56 -17.79
C PRO A 108 18.59 12.20 -16.61
N VAL A 109 18.19 11.87 -15.38
CA VAL A 109 18.96 12.23 -14.19
C VAL A 109 20.26 11.43 -14.14
N THR A 110 21.26 11.99 -13.49
CA THR A 110 22.52 11.28 -13.26
C THR A 110 22.33 10.15 -12.24
N GLU A 111 23.20 9.14 -12.24
CA GLU A 111 23.08 8.03 -11.27
C GLU A 111 23.23 8.50 -9.82
N ALA A 112 24.02 9.55 -9.58
CA ALA A 112 24.18 10.17 -8.26
C ALA A 112 22.91 10.87 -7.75
N GLU A 113 22.10 11.43 -8.64
CA GLU A 113 20.81 12.05 -8.28
C GLU A 113 19.73 11.02 -7.90
N LEU A 114 19.97 9.73 -8.17
CA LEU A 114 19.12 8.62 -7.72
C LEU A 114 19.47 8.18 -6.29
N GLU A 115 20.58 8.68 -5.73
CA GLU A 115 20.94 8.46 -4.33
C GLU A 115 20.14 9.38 -3.42
N VAL A 116 19.50 8.79 -2.42
CA VAL A 116 18.59 9.50 -1.52
C VAL A 116 19.05 9.28 -0.08
N ASP A 117 19.46 10.37 0.56
CA ASP A 117 19.75 10.37 1.99
C ASP A 117 18.47 10.64 2.79
N ILE A 118 18.24 9.81 3.82
CA ILE A 118 17.09 9.92 4.73
C ILE A 118 17.02 11.28 5.43
N GLU A 119 18.16 11.94 5.66
CA GLU A 119 18.21 13.25 6.29
C GLU A 119 17.61 14.35 5.42
N LYS A 120 17.64 14.19 4.09
CA LYS A 120 16.96 15.12 3.17
C LYS A 120 15.44 14.98 3.22
N ILE A 121 14.95 13.80 3.59
CA ILE A 121 13.51 13.49 3.68
C ILE A 121 12.92 14.00 5.00
N TYR A 122 13.50 13.60 6.13
CA TYR A 122 12.90 13.83 7.45
C TYR A 122 13.56 14.94 8.27
N ARG A 123 14.83 15.27 8.00
CA ARG A 123 15.65 16.22 8.79
C ARG A 123 15.52 15.95 10.31
N PRO A 124 16.26 14.97 10.85
CA PRO A 124 16.21 14.64 12.28
C PRO A 124 16.33 15.87 13.18
N GLY A 125 15.51 15.95 14.22
CA GLY A 125 15.43 17.12 15.11
C GLY A 125 14.58 18.29 14.59
N SER A 126 14.02 18.19 13.38
CA SER A 126 13.02 19.14 12.88
C SER A 126 11.64 18.92 13.53
N VAL A 127 10.66 19.74 13.16
CA VAL A 127 9.27 19.58 13.61
C VAL A 127 8.53 18.44 12.90
N LEU A 128 9.17 17.79 11.91
CA LEU A 128 8.61 16.69 11.12
C LEU A 128 8.72 15.36 11.88
N ASP A 129 8.04 15.31 13.02
CA ASP A 129 7.89 14.15 13.90
C ASP A 129 6.51 13.49 13.66
N PHE A 130 5.98 12.78 14.64
CA PHE A 130 4.62 12.27 14.70
C PHE A 130 3.99 12.57 16.08
N PRO A 131 2.66 12.57 16.20
CA PRO A 131 2.02 12.90 17.47
C PRO A 131 2.23 11.76 18.47
N LYS A 132 2.95 12.03 19.56
CA LYS A 132 3.09 11.10 20.69
C LYS A 132 1.81 11.10 21.52
N ARG A 133 1.39 9.92 22.02
CA ARG A 133 0.21 9.84 22.86
C ARG A 133 0.46 10.55 24.20
N PRO A 134 -0.41 11.47 24.63
CA PRO A 134 -0.32 12.05 25.97
C PRO A 134 -0.43 10.98 27.05
N ALA A 135 0.20 11.22 28.20
CA ALA A 135 0.05 10.34 29.35
C ALA A 135 -1.42 10.23 29.78
N TRP A 136 -1.88 9.01 30.01
CA TRP A 136 -3.23 8.69 30.46
C TRP A 136 -3.22 7.57 31.50
N GLY A 137 -4.30 7.41 32.26
CA GLY A 137 -4.50 6.30 33.20
C GLY A 137 -5.98 6.00 33.40
N TYR A 138 -6.33 4.86 34.01
CA TYR A 138 -7.75 4.44 34.17
C TYR A 138 -8.56 5.33 35.09
N GLU A 139 -7.92 6.14 35.93
CA GLU A 139 -8.60 7.13 36.75
C GLU A 139 -9.20 8.26 35.91
N MET A 140 -8.76 8.41 34.66
CA MET A 140 -9.27 9.42 33.74
C MET A 140 -10.55 8.95 33.05
N SER A 141 -11.53 9.84 32.91
CA SER A 141 -12.71 9.53 32.10
C SER A 141 -12.35 9.39 30.61
N LYS A 142 -13.13 8.60 29.88
CA LYS A 142 -12.99 8.40 28.43
C LYS A 142 -12.97 9.74 27.71
N GLU A 143 -13.86 10.66 28.06
CA GLU A 143 -13.98 11.99 27.45
C GLU A 143 -12.73 12.85 27.72
N ALA A 144 -12.16 12.76 28.92
CA ALA A 144 -10.96 13.51 29.28
C ALA A 144 -9.75 13.04 28.44
N VAL A 145 -9.57 11.72 28.29
CA VAL A 145 -8.51 11.13 27.45
C VAL A 145 -8.67 11.57 25.99
N LEU A 146 -9.88 11.45 25.43
CA LEU A 146 -10.16 11.82 24.05
C LEU A 146 -9.89 13.32 23.80
N SER A 147 -10.27 14.19 24.73
CA SER A 147 -10.05 15.64 24.66
C SER A 147 -8.56 16.00 24.72
N GLN A 148 -7.80 15.34 25.60
CA GLN A 148 -6.36 15.56 25.72
C GLN A 148 -5.60 15.09 24.46
N GLU A 149 -5.98 13.94 23.91
CA GLU A 149 -5.43 13.43 22.64
C GLU A 149 -5.73 14.38 21.48
N GLU A 150 -6.96 14.91 21.39
CA GLU A 150 -7.34 15.88 20.36
C GLU A 150 -6.55 17.18 20.48
N LYS A 151 -6.39 17.69 21.70
CA LYS A 151 -5.59 18.89 21.97
C LYS A 151 -4.14 18.71 21.53
N ALA A 152 -3.49 17.62 21.95
CA ALA A 152 -2.10 17.33 21.61
C ALA A 152 -1.91 17.17 20.09
N PHE A 153 -2.86 16.51 19.42
CA PHE A 153 -2.80 16.36 17.96
C PHE A 153 -2.94 17.70 17.22
N ARG A 154 -3.81 18.59 17.71
CA ARG A 154 -3.98 19.93 17.15
C ARG A 154 -2.72 20.78 17.29
N GLU A 155 -2.09 20.76 18.46
CA GLU A 155 -0.81 21.44 18.73
C GLU A 155 0.32 20.90 17.83
N TYR A 156 0.37 19.58 17.64
CA TYR A 156 1.30 18.94 16.71
C TYR A 156 1.13 19.45 15.26
N LEU A 157 -0.10 19.49 14.74
CA LEU A 157 -0.34 19.99 13.38
C LEU A 157 0.00 21.47 13.25
N GLN A 158 -0.38 22.28 14.25
CA GLN A 158 -0.06 23.71 14.28
C GLN A 158 1.45 23.94 14.19
N LYS A 159 2.24 23.20 14.98
CA LYS A 159 3.70 23.28 14.97
C LYS A 159 4.30 22.99 13.59
N ILE A 160 3.75 22.04 12.84
CA ILE A 160 4.22 21.73 11.47
C ILE A 160 3.93 22.91 10.53
N TYR A 161 2.70 23.40 10.51
CA TYR A 161 2.27 24.46 9.59
C TYR A 161 2.83 25.84 9.90
N GLU A 162 3.27 26.09 11.13
CA GLU A 162 4.01 27.29 11.50
C GLU A 162 5.44 27.32 10.92
N ASN A 163 6.04 26.14 10.70
CA ASN A 163 7.43 26.02 10.24
C ASN A 163 7.57 25.65 8.76
N HIS A 164 6.55 25.04 8.15
CA HIS A 164 6.61 24.54 6.78
C HIS A 164 5.39 24.94 5.96
N SER A 165 5.64 25.33 4.71
CA SER A 165 4.57 25.58 3.75
C SER A 165 3.91 24.26 3.29
N PRO A 166 2.58 24.21 3.13
CA PRO A 166 1.88 23.02 2.57
C PRO A 166 2.38 22.60 1.17
N ARG A 167 3.04 23.50 0.44
CA ARG A 167 3.61 23.19 -0.89
C ARG A 167 4.86 22.33 -0.80
N GLU A 168 5.68 22.54 0.21
CA GLU A 168 6.95 21.84 0.45
C GLU A 168 6.74 20.49 1.13
N LEU A 169 5.69 20.38 1.94
CA LEU A 169 5.37 19.16 2.64
C LEU A 169 4.86 18.08 1.69
N SER A 170 5.34 16.87 1.94
CA SER A 170 4.77 15.65 1.42
C SER A 170 3.35 15.47 1.93
N TYR A 171 2.56 14.63 1.27
CA TYR A 171 1.29 14.16 1.79
C TYR A 171 1.49 13.38 3.10
N PHE A 172 0.69 13.64 4.14
CA PHE A 172 0.73 12.93 5.42
C PHE A 172 -0.65 12.85 6.10
N ASP A 173 -0.78 12.02 7.14
CA ASP A 173 -2.06 11.75 7.79
C ASP A 173 -2.52 12.86 8.75
N HIS A 174 -3.68 13.45 8.44
CA HIS A 174 -4.39 14.42 9.30
C HIS A 174 -5.51 13.81 10.14
N ASN A 175 -5.70 12.49 10.08
CA ASN A 175 -6.74 11.81 10.81
C ASN A 175 -6.20 11.29 12.15
N LEU A 176 -6.64 11.91 13.25
CA LEU A 176 -6.28 11.48 14.62
C LEU A 176 -6.60 10.00 14.86
N GLU A 177 -7.69 9.49 14.28
CA GLU A 177 -8.07 8.09 14.51
C GLU A 177 -7.03 7.11 13.93
N THR A 178 -6.37 7.46 12.83
CA THR A 178 -5.25 6.66 12.29
C THR A 178 -4.09 6.63 13.29
N TRP A 179 -3.74 7.79 13.88
CA TRP A 179 -2.69 7.90 14.90
C TRP A 179 -3.04 7.17 16.20
N ARG A 180 -4.31 7.14 16.60
CA ARG A 180 -4.79 6.31 17.71
C ARG A 180 -4.57 4.82 17.45
N GLN A 181 -4.78 4.35 16.22
CA GLN A 181 -4.46 2.97 15.88
C GLN A 181 -2.95 2.68 16.03
N LEU A 182 -2.08 3.62 15.62
CA LEU A 182 -0.63 3.48 15.86
C LEU A 182 -0.34 3.37 17.36
N TRP A 183 -0.88 4.26 18.19
CA TRP A 183 -0.65 4.23 19.63
C TRP A 183 -1.05 2.90 20.27
N ARG A 184 -2.22 2.36 19.89
CA ARG A 184 -2.66 1.04 20.35
C ARG A 184 -1.68 -0.06 19.97
N VAL A 185 -1.18 -0.06 18.72
CA VAL A 185 -0.19 -1.05 18.27
C VAL A 185 1.09 -0.95 19.08
N LEU A 186 1.61 0.26 19.30
CA LEU A 186 2.84 0.49 20.04
C LEU A 186 2.71 0.07 21.52
N GLU A 187 1.55 0.29 22.14
CA GLU A 187 1.29 -0.08 23.53
C GLU A 187 1.10 -1.59 23.70
N MET A 188 0.43 -2.25 22.75
CA MET A 188 0.06 -3.67 22.83
C MET A 188 1.14 -4.65 22.39
N SER A 189 2.20 -4.16 21.73
CA SER A 189 3.21 -5.01 21.13
C SER A 189 4.49 -5.04 21.95
N ASP A 190 5.11 -6.22 22.03
CA ASP A 190 6.43 -6.42 22.62
C ASP A 190 7.53 -6.05 21.63
N VAL A 191 7.30 -6.35 20.34
CA VAL A 191 8.21 -6.08 19.23
C VAL A 191 7.47 -5.33 18.12
N ILE A 192 8.08 -4.28 17.58
CA ILE A 192 7.53 -3.53 16.46
C ILE A 192 8.19 -3.97 15.16
N LEU A 193 7.37 -4.36 14.19
CA LEU A 193 7.77 -4.72 12.84
C LEU A 193 7.50 -3.52 11.91
N LEU A 194 8.53 -2.75 11.59
CA LEU A 194 8.43 -1.62 10.65
C LEU A 194 8.66 -2.11 9.22
N ILE A 195 7.59 -2.12 8.43
CA ILE A 195 7.59 -2.70 7.08
C ILE A 195 7.79 -1.61 6.03
N THR A 196 8.79 -1.79 5.18
CA THR A 196 9.18 -0.86 4.13
C THR A 196 9.21 -1.55 2.76
N ASP A 197 8.93 -0.83 1.69
CA ASP A 197 9.15 -1.31 0.31
C ASP A 197 10.61 -1.04 -0.08
N ILE A 198 11.35 -2.09 -0.48
CA ILE A 198 12.78 -2.00 -0.81
C ILE A 198 13.12 -1.01 -1.94
N ARG A 199 12.13 -0.64 -2.76
CA ARG A 199 12.32 0.36 -3.82
C ARG A 199 12.45 1.78 -3.25
N HIS A 200 11.83 2.04 -2.09
CA HIS A 200 11.78 3.35 -1.45
C HIS A 200 11.97 3.24 0.08
N PRO A 201 13.05 2.61 0.58
CA PRO A 201 13.09 2.20 1.98
C PRO A 201 13.23 3.41 2.92
N VAL A 202 14.05 4.40 2.55
CA VAL A 202 14.20 5.66 3.30
C VAL A 202 12.95 6.54 3.30
N LEU A 203 12.06 6.39 2.32
CA LEU A 203 10.77 7.08 2.30
C LEU A 203 9.79 6.48 3.31
N HIS A 204 9.91 5.18 3.57
CA HIS A 204 9.00 4.44 4.45
C HIS A 204 9.51 4.30 5.89
N PHE A 205 10.73 4.78 6.17
CA PHE A 205 11.37 4.70 7.48
C PHE A 205 11.38 6.08 8.14
N SER A 206 10.51 6.31 9.12
CA SER A 206 10.54 7.55 9.92
C SER A 206 11.57 7.43 11.05
N PRO A 207 12.65 8.23 11.08
CA PRO A 207 13.64 8.21 12.16
C PRO A 207 13.02 8.56 13.52
N ALA A 208 12.00 9.42 13.54
CA ALA A 208 11.36 9.83 14.77
C ALA A 208 10.55 8.68 15.41
N LEU A 209 9.93 7.83 14.58
CA LEU A 209 9.31 6.59 15.08
C LEU A 209 10.36 5.62 15.63
N TYR A 210 11.50 5.47 14.95
CA TYR A 210 12.62 4.67 15.44
C TYR A 210 13.06 5.13 16.83
N ASP A 211 13.39 6.42 16.99
CA ASP A 211 13.84 6.98 18.27
C ASP A 211 12.79 6.79 19.37
N TYR A 212 11.50 6.99 19.05
CA TYR A 212 10.44 6.79 20.03
C TYR A 212 10.31 5.32 20.47
N VAL A 213 10.35 4.37 19.53
CA VAL A 213 10.20 2.95 19.85
C VAL A 213 11.38 2.44 20.67
N THR A 214 12.61 2.78 20.28
CA THR A 214 13.79 2.20 20.92
C THR A 214 14.21 2.96 22.18
N LYS A 215 14.16 4.30 22.18
CA LYS A 215 14.63 5.12 23.32
C LYS A 215 13.52 5.42 24.32
N ASP A 216 12.35 5.87 23.86
CA ASP A 216 11.27 6.31 24.76
C ASP A 216 10.44 5.13 25.28
N LEU A 217 10.11 4.16 24.42
CA LEU A 217 9.34 2.96 24.81
C LEU A 217 10.23 1.80 25.27
N GLY A 218 11.51 1.77 24.90
CA GLY A 218 12.41 0.66 25.23
C GLY A 218 12.00 -0.68 24.60
N ARG A 219 11.39 -0.63 23.41
CA ARG A 219 10.92 -1.83 22.68
C ARG A 219 11.87 -2.13 21.52
N SER A 220 11.99 -3.40 21.16
CA SER A 220 12.78 -3.83 20.00
C SER A 220 12.07 -3.50 18.69
N LEU A 221 12.83 -2.99 17.72
CA LEU A 221 12.35 -2.69 16.37
C LEU A 221 13.01 -3.63 15.35
N ILE A 222 12.18 -4.30 14.55
CA ILE A 222 12.62 -5.06 13.39
C ILE A 222 12.20 -4.29 12.12
N LEU A 223 13.17 -3.88 11.32
CA LEU A 223 12.94 -3.29 10.00
C LEU A 223 12.82 -4.40 8.96
N VAL A 224 11.66 -4.48 8.30
CA VAL A 224 11.46 -5.39 7.17
C VAL A 224 11.63 -4.64 5.86
N LEU A 225 12.67 -5.00 5.12
CA LEU A 225 12.84 -4.66 3.72
C LEU A 225 12.00 -5.63 2.89
N ASN A 226 10.77 -5.23 2.54
CA ASN A 226 9.82 -6.06 1.82
C ASN A 226 9.95 -5.89 0.30
N LYS A 227 9.50 -6.92 -0.45
CA LYS A 227 9.50 -6.99 -1.91
C LYS A 227 10.92 -6.98 -2.51
N THR A 228 11.86 -7.64 -1.84
CA THR A 228 13.27 -7.72 -2.26
C THR A 228 13.45 -8.29 -3.67
N ASP A 229 12.48 -9.02 -4.20
CA ASP A 229 12.42 -9.50 -5.60
C ASP A 229 12.33 -8.37 -6.65
N LEU A 230 12.07 -7.13 -6.25
CA LEU A 230 11.91 -5.99 -7.17
C LEU A 230 13.20 -5.23 -7.48
N CYS A 231 14.25 -5.37 -6.66
CA CYS A 231 15.52 -4.68 -6.84
C CYS A 231 16.68 -5.68 -6.97
N PRO A 232 17.79 -5.29 -7.62
CA PRO A 232 18.97 -6.15 -7.74
C PRO A 232 19.53 -6.57 -6.36
N PRO A 233 20.06 -7.80 -6.20
CA PRO A 233 20.62 -8.27 -4.93
C PRO A 233 21.65 -7.33 -4.31
N SER A 234 22.56 -6.77 -5.11
CA SER A 234 23.58 -5.80 -4.65
C SER A 234 22.97 -4.55 -4.02
N LEU A 235 21.84 -4.06 -4.56
CA LEU A 235 21.13 -2.91 -4.00
C LEU A 235 20.40 -3.28 -2.70
N VAL A 236 19.86 -4.50 -2.59
CA VAL A 236 19.24 -5.00 -1.35
C VAL A 236 20.28 -5.07 -0.23
N VAL A 237 21.46 -5.64 -0.51
CA VAL A 237 22.58 -5.73 0.43
C VAL A 237 23.05 -4.33 0.84
N ALA A 238 23.25 -3.41 -0.11
CA ALA A 238 23.65 -2.05 0.20
C ALA A 238 22.66 -1.32 1.12
N TRP A 239 21.34 -1.48 0.89
CA TRP A 239 20.33 -0.92 1.79
C TRP A 239 20.34 -1.56 3.18
N LYS A 240 20.51 -2.90 3.25
CA LYS A 240 20.63 -3.61 4.52
C LYS A 240 21.76 -3.02 5.37
N HIS A 241 22.97 -2.92 4.80
CA HIS A 241 24.14 -2.35 5.46
C HIS A 241 23.97 -0.88 5.83
N TYR A 242 23.32 -0.08 4.98
CA TYR A 242 23.01 1.31 5.27
C TYR A 242 22.17 1.46 6.55
N PHE A 243 21.10 0.68 6.70
CA PHE A 243 20.25 0.76 7.90
C PHE A 243 20.93 0.20 9.13
N GLN A 244 21.69 -0.90 9.02
CA GLN A 244 22.45 -1.46 10.15
C GLN A 244 23.49 -0.46 10.66
N THR A 245 24.19 0.23 9.77
CA THR A 245 25.21 1.23 10.15
C THR A 245 24.59 2.49 10.74
N LYS A 246 23.50 3.00 10.12
CA LYS A 246 22.88 4.28 10.53
C LYS A 246 21.96 4.13 11.75
N PHE A 247 21.37 2.95 11.95
CA PHE A 247 20.40 2.66 13.01
C PHE A 247 20.73 1.30 13.68
N PRO A 248 21.75 1.26 14.54
CA PRO A 248 22.30 0.01 15.07
C PRO A 248 21.35 -0.78 15.98
N GLU A 249 20.33 -0.14 16.56
CA GLU A 249 19.35 -0.83 17.42
C GLU A 249 18.28 -1.59 16.61
N VAL A 250 18.31 -1.51 15.27
CA VAL A 250 17.33 -2.15 14.38
C VAL A 250 17.83 -3.49 13.88
N HIS A 251 17.00 -4.52 14.01
CA HIS A 251 17.21 -5.78 13.29
C HIS A 251 16.66 -5.66 11.87
N VAL A 252 17.51 -5.75 10.85
CA VAL A 252 17.09 -5.66 9.44
C VAL A 252 16.81 -7.05 8.88
N VAL A 253 15.60 -7.25 8.35
CA VAL A 253 15.12 -8.51 7.76
C VAL A 253 14.70 -8.28 6.32
N CYS A 254 15.16 -9.14 5.42
CA CYS A 254 14.73 -9.15 4.02
C CYS A 254 13.53 -10.09 3.83
N PHE A 255 12.47 -9.60 3.18
CA PHE A 255 11.23 -10.36 3.03
C PHE A 255 10.64 -10.23 1.63
N THR A 256 10.04 -11.31 1.13
CA THR A 256 9.07 -11.22 0.03
C THR A 256 7.94 -12.20 0.23
N SER A 257 6.70 -11.70 0.25
CA SER A 257 5.50 -12.53 0.47
C SER A 257 5.18 -13.40 -0.74
N TYR A 258 5.54 -12.95 -1.95
CA TYR A 258 5.23 -13.62 -3.20
C TYR A 258 6.44 -13.48 -4.15
N PRO A 259 7.50 -14.27 -3.95
CA PRO A 259 8.69 -14.20 -4.80
C PRO A 259 8.33 -14.40 -6.27
N ARG A 260 9.07 -13.73 -7.16
CA ARG A 260 8.99 -13.96 -8.60
C ARG A 260 9.65 -15.30 -8.92
N HIS A 261 9.09 -16.03 -9.88
CA HIS A 261 9.78 -17.21 -10.39
C HIS A 261 10.93 -16.79 -11.32
N PRO A 262 12.05 -17.53 -11.37
CA PRO A 262 13.18 -17.23 -12.25
C PRO A 262 12.78 -17.13 -13.74
N GLU A 263 11.77 -17.89 -14.18
CA GLU A 263 11.21 -17.83 -15.54
C GLU A 263 10.57 -16.47 -15.91
N ASP A 264 10.25 -15.63 -14.92
CA ASP A 264 9.69 -14.28 -15.11
C ASP A 264 10.78 -13.21 -15.35
N GLU A 265 12.04 -13.61 -15.59
CA GLU A 265 13.16 -12.71 -15.81
C GLU A 265 12.96 -11.72 -16.99
N GLN A 266 13.66 -10.59 -16.86
CA GLN A 266 13.36 -9.27 -17.42
C GLN A 266 13.50 -9.16 -18.94
N ASP A 267 12.71 -9.88 -19.72
CA ASP A 267 12.46 -9.46 -21.11
C ASP A 267 11.62 -8.16 -21.06
N PRO A 268 12.02 -7.06 -21.72
CA PRO A 268 11.16 -5.88 -21.88
C PRO A 268 9.77 -6.17 -22.45
N SER A 269 9.57 -7.32 -23.12
CA SER A 269 8.26 -7.83 -23.55
C SER A 269 7.36 -8.31 -22.38
N SER A 270 7.95 -8.69 -21.24
CA SER A 270 7.24 -9.19 -20.06
C SER A 270 6.38 -8.15 -19.35
N VAL A 271 6.67 -6.85 -19.55
CA VAL A 271 5.82 -5.74 -19.05
C VAL A 271 4.37 -5.92 -19.50
N PHE A 272 4.17 -6.53 -20.67
CA PHE A 272 2.89 -6.75 -21.32
C PHE A 272 2.23 -8.09 -20.95
N LYS A 273 2.99 -9.10 -20.51
CA LYS A 273 2.44 -10.43 -20.21
C LYS A 273 1.54 -10.36 -18.96
N LYS A 274 0.27 -10.78 -19.07
CA LYS A 274 -0.56 -11.04 -17.89
C LYS A 274 0.08 -12.20 -17.13
N ARG A 275 0.42 -11.98 -15.85
CA ARG A 275 0.87 -13.07 -14.96
C ARG A 275 -0.18 -14.19 -15.01
N ARG A 276 0.20 -15.39 -15.46
CA ARG A 276 -0.66 -16.57 -15.35
C ARG A 276 -1.04 -16.70 -13.87
N LYS A 277 -2.33 -16.82 -13.56
CA LYS A 277 -2.80 -17.17 -12.20
C LYS A 277 -2.39 -18.62 -11.92
N ARG A 278 -1.10 -18.89 -11.68
CA ARG A 278 -0.67 -20.14 -11.05
C ARG A 278 -1.38 -20.21 -9.69
N ARG A 279 -1.79 -21.40 -9.26
CA ARG A 279 -2.38 -21.61 -7.92
C ARG A 279 -1.45 -20.93 -6.92
N ARG A 280 -1.97 -19.96 -6.16
CA ARG A 280 -1.18 -19.23 -5.17
C ARG A 280 -0.75 -20.24 -4.12
N VAL A 281 0.49 -20.68 -4.18
CA VAL A 281 1.10 -21.45 -3.10
C VAL A 281 1.47 -20.42 -2.04
N TRP A 282 0.55 -20.14 -1.12
CA TRP A 282 0.71 -19.11 -0.08
C TRP A 282 1.90 -19.35 0.85
N SER A 283 2.42 -20.58 0.85
CA SER A 283 3.56 -21.02 1.65
C SER A 283 4.93 -20.61 1.09
N SER A 284 5.03 -19.95 -0.08
CA SER A 284 6.31 -19.64 -0.72
C SER A 284 6.99 -18.35 -0.23
N ALA A 285 6.60 -17.81 0.92
CA ALA A 285 7.15 -16.55 1.41
C ALA A 285 8.64 -16.70 1.79
N LEU A 286 9.47 -15.74 1.37
CA LEU A 286 10.87 -15.66 1.76
C LEU A 286 11.01 -14.68 2.92
N GLY A 287 11.84 -15.02 3.92
CA GLY A 287 12.04 -14.21 5.13
C GLY A 287 11.42 -14.71 6.44
N PRO A 288 10.43 -15.64 6.51
CA PRO A 288 9.92 -16.13 7.80
C PRO A 288 11.00 -16.67 8.74
N ASN A 289 12.01 -17.37 8.20
CA ASN A 289 13.15 -17.87 8.97
C ASN A 289 14.03 -16.75 9.55
N GLN A 290 14.30 -15.70 8.78
CA GLN A 290 15.07 -14.55 9.29
C GLN A 290 14.29 -13.82 10.39
N LEU A 291 12.98 -13.65 10.20
CA LEU A 291 12.13 -13.02 11.19
C LEU A 291 12.07 -13.84 12.49
N LEU A 292 11.94 -15.17 12.39
CA LEU A 292 12.01 -16.07 13.54
C LEU A 292 13.34 -15.89 14.30
N ARG A 293 14.48 -15.93 13.60
CA ARG A 293 15.81 -15.74 14.22
C ARG A 293 15.92 -14.38 14.94
N ALA A 294 15.45 -13.30 14.31
CA ALA A 294 15.43 -11.97 14.94
C ALA A 294 14.58 -11.98 16.23
N CYS A 295 13.41 -12.62 16.20
CA CYS A 295 12.57 -12.77 17.39
C CYS A 295 13.20 -13.67 18.47
N GLU A 296 13.94 -14.72 18.09
CA GLU A 296 14.67 -15.57 19.05
C GLU A 296 15.77 -14.79 19.78
N VAL A 297 16.52 -13.95 19.06
CA VAL A 297 17.54 -13.05 19.65
C VAL A 297 16.89 -12.05 20.61
N ILE A 298 15.80 -11.41 20.20
CA ILE A 298 15.10 -10.39 21.00
C ILE A 298 14.47 -11.00 22.26
N THR A 299 13.81 -12.16 22.13
CA THR A 299 13.14 -12.79 23.28
C THR A 299 14.13 -13.47 24.22
N ALA A 300 15.33 -13.84 23.76
CA ALA A 300 16.40 -14.47 24.56
C ALA A 300 15.89 -15.65 25.43
N GLY A 301 14.99 -16.46 24.88
CA GLY A 301 14.41 -17.63 25.56
C GLY A 301 13.28 -17.32 26.56
N LYS A 302 12.83 -16.07 26.67
CA LYS A 302 11.69 -15.69 27.53
C LYS A 302 10.33 -16.20 27.01
N VAL A 303 10.25 -16.50 25.71
CA VAL A 303 9.04 -17.04 25.05
C VAL A 303 9.41 -18.29 24.27
N ASP A 304 8.54 -19.31 24.31
CA ASP A 304 8.69 -20.51 23.50
C ASP A 304 8.26 -20.27 22.05
N LEU A 305 9.23 -20.24 21.14
CA LEU A 305 9.03 -20.08 19.69
C LEU A 305 9.11 -21.41 18.92
N THR A 306 9.15 -22.56 19.61
CA THR A 306 9.25 -23.89 18.97
C THR A 306 8.02 -24.23 18.11
N SER A 307 6.84 -23.71 18.48
CA SER A 307 5.60 -23.83 17.70
C SER A 307 5.75 -23.15 16.33
N TRP A 308 6.35 -21.95 16.29
CA TRP A 308 6.58 -21.19 15.07
C TRP A 308 7.66 -21.84 14.20
N ARG A 309 8.74 -22.35 14.79
CA ARG A 309 9.76 -23.11 14.07
C ARG A 309 9.17 -24.34 13.37
N ARG A 310 8.39 -25.15 14.10
CA ARG A 310 7.68 -26.32 13.53
C ARG A 310 6.71 -25.94 12.42
N LYS A 311 6.04 -24.78 12.54
CA LYS A 311 5.17 -24.25 11.48
C LYS A 311 5.98 -23.98 10.20
N ILE A 312 7.12 -23.30 10.30
CA ILE A 312 7.95 -22.99 9.13
C ILE A 312 8.47 -24.27 8.46
N GLU A 313 8.88 -25.27 9.25
CA GLU A 313 9.30 -26.58 8.74
C GLU A 313 8.17 -27.29 7.98
N ARG A 314 6.95 -27.26 8.53
CA ARG A 314 5.75 -27.82 7.89
C ARG A 314 5.43 -27.12 6.57
N ASP A 315 5.42 -25.79 6.58
CA ASP A 315 5.18 -24.96 5.40
C ASP A 315 6.22 -25.26 4.30
N SER A 316 7.50 -25.35 4.68
CA SER A 316 8.60 -25.70 3.76
C SER A 316 8.45 -27.12 3.20
N ALA A 317 8.00 -28.08 4.00
CA ALA A 317 7.76 -29.45 3.56
C ALA A 317 6.57 -29.56 2.58
N ALA A 318 5.52 -28.76 2.76
CA ALA A 318 4.37 -28.70 1.87
C ALA A 318 4.74 -28.19 0.48
N LEU A 319 5.66 -27.21 0.38
CA LEU A 319 6.19 -26.72 -0.89
C LEU A 319 6.94 -27.80 -1.69
N CYS A 320 7.72 -28.65 -1.01
CA CYS A 320 8.58 -29.64 -1.65
C CYS A 320 7.79 -30.84 -2.23
N ASN A 321 6.57 -31.10 -1.76
CA ASN A 321 5.75 -32.24 -2.18
C ASN A 321 4.31 -31.83 -2.52
N PRO A 322 4.09 -31.06 -3.62
CA PRO A 322 2.75 -30.63 -4.03
C PRO A 322 1.86 -31.80 -4.50
N ALA A 323 2.42 -32.98 -4.77
CA ALA A 323 1.66 -34.18 -5.13
C ALA A 323 0.91 -34.80 -3.94
N ASN A 324 1.25 -34.42 -2.71
CA ASN A 324 0.60 -34.92 -1.50
C ASN A 324 -0.62 -34.09 -1.07
N ASP A 325 -0.95 -33.01 -1.78
CA ASP A 325 -2.14 -32.16 -1.55
C ASP A 325 -3.49 -32.91 -1.77
N ARG A 326 -3.45 -34.18 -2.15
CA ARG A 326 -4.63 -35.08 -2.18
C ARG A 326 -4.86 -35.82 -0.87
N ALA A 327 -3.94 -35.77 0.08
CA ALA A 327 -4.11 -36.31 1.41
C ALA A 327 -3.94 -35.17 2.42
N GLU A 328 -5.08 -34.81 3.02
CA GLU A 328 -5.15 -34.01 4.24
C GLU A 328 -4.80 -32.52 4.09
N SER A 329 -5.81 -31.76 3.65
CA SER A 329 -6.25 -30.67 4.52
C SER A 329 -6.65 -31.28 5.87
N ILE A 330 -5.68 -31.54 6.75
CA ILE A 330 -5.96 -31.48 8.18
C ILE A 330 -6.43 -30.05 8.37
N VAL A 331 -7.75 -29.92 8.37
CA VAL A 331 -8.44 -28.91 9.15
C VAL A 331 -7.87 -29.14 10.54
N ASP A 332 -6.94 -28.29 10.94
CA ASP A 332 -6.57 -28.23 12.34
C ASP A 332 -7.82 -27.73 13.06
N SER A 333 -8.64 -28.68 13.47
CA SER A 333 -9.63 -28.51 14.50
C SER A 333 -8.86 -28.20 15.79
N GLY A 334 -8.48 -26.93 15.98
CA GLY A 334 -7.68 -26.54 17.14
C GLY A 334 -7.18 -25.10 17.13
N ASP A 335 -6.17 -24.78 16.32
CA ASP A 335 -5.54 -23.45 16.34
C ASP A 335 -6.27 -22.49 15.38
N ALA A 336 -7.47 -22.10 15.79
CA ALA A 336 -8.20 -21.02 15.15
C ALA A 336 -7.33 -19.75 15.13
N VAL A 337 -7.02 -19.25 13.93
CA VAL A 337 -6.60 -17.86 13.73
C VAL A 337 -7.82 -17.00 14.09
N LEU A 338 -8.06 -16.83 15.39
CA LEU A 338 -9.14 -16.02 15.90
C LEU A 338 -8.79 -14.56 15.61
N SER A 339 -9.51 -13.94 14.69
CA SER A 339 -9.59 -12.48 14.60
C SER A 339 -10.44 -12.00 15.78
N GLN A 340 -9.86 -11.85 16.96
CA GLN A 340 -10.56 -11.20 18.06
C GLN A 340 -10.54 -9.68 17.81
N GLN A 341 -11.72 -9.10 17.58
CA GLN A 341 -11.91 -7.68 17.79
C GLN A 341 -11.90 -7.48 19.31
N ILE A 342 -10.83 -6.90 19.83
CA ILE A 342 -10.71 -6.65 21.26
C ILE A 342 -11.83 -5.67 21.64
N SER A 343 -12.75 -6.14 22.48
CA SER A 343 -13.71 -5.27 23.14
C SER A 343 -12.96 -4.36 24.11
N GLU A 344 -13.37 -3.08 24.26
CA GLU A 344 -12.72 -2.09 25.12
C GLU A 344 -12.51 -2.57 26.59
N ALA A 345 -13.15 -3.67 27.00
CA ALA A 345 -13.12 -4.25 28.33
C ALA A 345 -11.89 -5.16 28.64
N GLU A 346 -11.14 -5.61 27.64
CA GLU A 346 -9.93 -6.45 27.87
C GLU A 346 -8.63 -5.63 28.04
N LEU A 347 -8.72 -4.31 28.06
CA LEU A 347 -7.64 -3.42 28.48
C LEU A 347 -7.44 -3.51 30.00
N GLY A 348 -7.03 -4.68 30.49
CA GLY A 348 -6.42 -4.83 31.81
C GLY A 348 -5.18 -3.92 31.93
N THR A 349 -4.83 -3.60 33.17
CA THR A 349 -3.75 -2.69 33.61
C THR A 349 -2.60 -2.52 32.60
N PRO A 350 -2.07 -1.31 32.27
CA PRO A 350 -0.81 -1.19 31.55
C PRO A 350 0.31 -1.53 32.53
N SER A 351 0.34 -2.78 32.99
CA SER A 351 1.61 -3.37 33.33
C SER A 351 2.38 -3.37 32.01
N ARG A 352 3.52 -2.70 31.99
CA ARG A 352 4.50 -2.76 30.88
C ARG A 352 5.14 -4.16 30.79
N GLU A 353 4.41 -5.19 31.19
CA GLU A 353 4.86 -6.57 31.22
C GLU A 353 5.01 -7.03 29.78
N LEU A 354 6.26 -7.26 29.39
CA LEU A 354 6.59 -7.92 28.14
C LEU A 354 6.08 -9.35 28.18
N TYR A 355 5.60 -9.84 27.05
CA TYR A 355 5.20 -11.24 26.84
C TYR A 355 4.09 -11.70 27.79
N LYS A 356 3.05 -10.87 27.92
CA LYS A 356 1.87 -11.20 28.73
C LYS A 356 1.35 -12.59 28.37
N ASP A 357 1.09 -13.41 29.39
CA ASP A 357 0.65 -14.80 29.27
C ASP A 357 1.62 -15.72 28.50
N GLY A 358 2.91 -15.36 28.42
CA GLY A 358 3.92 -16.10 27.67
C GLY A 358 3.78 -15.98 26.15
N VAL A 359 2.99 -15.01 25.67
CA VAL A 359 2.71 -14.79 24.24
C VAL A 359 3.51 -13.60 23.73
N LEU A 360 4.28 -13.81 22.66
CA LEU A 360 4.98 -12.74 21.94
C LEU A 360 4.01 -11.96 21.05
N SER A 361 3.84 -10.66 21.31
CA SER A 361 3.02 -9.76 20.50
C SER A 361 3.87 -8.92 19.54
N ILE A 362 3.65 -9.07 18.23
CA ILE A 362 4.38 -8.39 17.17
C ILE A 362 3.47 -7.39 16.45
N GLY A 363 3.79 -6.10 16.53
CA GLY A 363 3.02 -5.01 15.90
C GLY A 363 3.52 -4.65 14.52
N CYS A 364 2.71 -4.88 13.47
CA CYS A 364 3.05 -4.50 12.09
C CYS A 364 2.74 -3.02 11.84
N VAL A 365 3.76 -2.20 11.63
CA VAL A 365 3.64 -0.76 11.33
C VAL A 365 4.26 -0.45 9.96
N GLY A 366 3.70 0.52 9.24
CA GLY A 366 4.27 0.99 7.98
C GLY A 366 3.29 1.70 7.07
N PHE A 367 3.80 2.27 5.99
CA PHE A 367 3.02 3.07 5.04
C PHE A 367 1.96 2.23 4.29
N PRO A 368 0.98 2.86 3.63
CA PRO A 368 0.09 2.14 2.72
C PRO A 368 0.87 1.40 1.63
N ASN A 369 0.34 0.25 1.17
CA ASN A 369 0.87 -0.53 0.05
C ASN A 369 2.33 -1.07 0.15
N VAL A 370 3.03 -0.89 1.26
CA VAL A 370 4.34 -1.53 1.53
C VAL A 370 4.23 -3.06 1.66
N GLY A 371 3.02 -3.58 1.92
CA GLY A 371 2.74 -5.01 1.95
C GLY A 371 2.46 -5.60 3.33
N LYS A 372 2.09 -4.80 4.34
CA LYS A 372 1.78 -5.27 5.72
C LYS A 372 0.87 -6.50 5.77
N SER A 373 -0.35 -6.38 5.26
CA SER A 373 -1.30 -7.49 5.25
C SER A 373 -0.89 -8.63 4.28
N SER A 374 0.02 -8.38 3.33
CA SER A 374 0.61 -9.45 2.51
C SER A 374 1.67 -10.24 3.26
N ILE A 375 2.48 -9.60 4.11
CA ILE A 375 3.40 -10.27 5.03
C ILE A 375 2.62 -11.14 6.00
N ILE A 376 1.53 -10.64 6.59
CA ILE A 376 0.67 -11.43 7.49
C ILE A 376 0.18 -12.70 6.79
N ASN A 377 -0.39 -12.58 5.59
CA ASN A 377 -0.82 -13.76 4.83
C ASN A 377 0.32 -14.70 4.47
N GLY A 378 1.51 -14.16 4.15
CA GLY A 378 2.71 -14.95 3.85
C GLY A 378 3.29 -15.69 5.05
N LEU A 379 3.25 -15.08 6.24
CA LEU A 379 3.66 -15.71 7.50
C LEU A 379 2.68 -16.81 7.92
N VAL A 380 1.38 -16.54 7.79
CA VAL A 380 0.33 -17.49 8.15
C VAL A 380 0.27 -18.64 7.14
N GLY A 381 0.65 -18.41 5.88
CA GLY A 381 0.67 -19.41 4.83
C GLY A 381 -0.69 -19.64 4.17
N ARG A 382 -1.67 -18.76 4.42
CA ARG A 382 -2.99 -18.74 3.76
C ARG A 382 -3.56 -17.33 3.75
N LYS A 383 -4.58 -17.09 2.92
CA LYS A 383 -5.29 -15.81 2.88
C LYS A 383 -6.18 -15.66 4.11
N ILE A 384 -5.79 -14.80 5.05
CA ILE A 384 -6.62 -14.41 6.19
C ILE A 384 -7.06 -12.94 6.12
N VAL A 385 -6.21 -12.06 5.58
CA VAL A 385 -6.51 -10.64 5.42
C VAL A 385 -6.76 -10.32 3.95
N SER A 386 -7.77 -9.52 3.67
CA SER A 386 -7.97 -8.97 2.33
C SER A 386 -6.87 -7.96 1.99
N VAL A 387 -6.41 -7.97 0.74
CA VAL A 387 -5.32 -7.11 0.26
C VAL A 387 -5.80 -6.33 -0.96
N SER A 388 -5.40 -5.05 -1.04
CA SER A 388 -5.73 -4.17 -2.15
C SER A 388 -4.51 -3.34 -2.54
N ARG A 389 -4.51 -2.87 -3.80
CA ARG A 389 -3.53 -1.89 -4.30
C ARG A 389 -3.91 -0.46 -3.94
N THR A 390 -5.15 -0.23 -3.51
CA THR A 390 -5.62 1.10 -3.15
C THR A 390 -5.25 1.38 -1.69
N PRO A 391 -4.59 2.52 -1.40
CA PRO A 391 -4.34 2.96 -0.03
C PRO A 391 -5.63 3.03 0.81
N GLY A 392 -5.51 2.79 2.13
CA GLY A 392 -6.65 2.86 3.05
C GLY A 392 -7.57 1.64 3.05
N HIS A 393 -7.08 0.48 2.59
CA HIS A 393 -7.81 -0.79 2.60
C HIS A 393 -7.97 -1.35 4.02
N THR A 394 -6.86 -1.52 4.74
CA THR A 394 -6.88 -1.85 6.17
C THR A 394 -7.23 -0.60 6.96
N LYS A 395 -8.35 -0.63 7.67
CA LYS A 395 -8.89 0.53 8.40
C LYS A 395 -8.78 0.39 9.92
N TYR A 396 -8.98 -0.82 10.43
CA TYR A 396 -9.06 -1.08 11.86
C TYR A 396 -7.91 -1.98 12.29
N PHE A 397 -7.43 -1.71 13.51
CA PHE A 397 -6.53 -2.61 14.22
C PHE A 397 -7.15 -4.00 14.35
N GLN A 398 -6.37 -5.02 14.02
CA GLN A 398 -6.79 -6.41 14.06
C GLN A 398 -5.66 -7.27 14.58
N THR A 399 -6.01 -8.34 15.28
CA THR A 399 -5.05 -9.25 15.90
C THR A 399 -5.23 -10.64 15.32
N TYR A 400 -4.12 -11.31 15.02
CA TYR A 400 -4.08 -12.65 14.45
C TYR A 400 -3.08 -13.51 15.20
N PHE A 401 -3.48 -14.71 15.62
CA PHE A 401 -2.52 -15.67 16.16
C PHE A 401 -1.81 -16.38 15.01
N LEU A 402 -0.48 -16.29 14.99
CA LEU A 402 0.36 -17.06 14.07
C LEU A 402 0.59 -18.47 14.62
N THR A 403 0.77 -18.56 15.94
CA THR A 403 0.82 -19.78 16.76
C THR A 403 0.25 -19.44 18.14
N PRO A 404 -0.02 -20.41 19.03
CA PRO A 404 -0.50 -20.13 20.38
C PRO A 404 0.40 -19.20 21.20
N THR A 405 1.71 -19.17 20.90
CA THR A 405 2.70 -18.36 21.60
C THR A 405 3.10 -17.09 20.83
N VAL A 406 2.56 -16.85 19.62
CA VAL A 406 2.94 -15.70 18.78
C VAL A 406 1.71 -15.05 18.16
N ARG A 407 1.54 -13.76 18.46
CA ARG A 407 0.42 -12.92 18.06
C ARG A 407 0.90 -11.77 17.17
N LEU A 408 0.23 -11.57 16.04
CA LEU A 408 0.50 -10.50 15.07
C LEU A 408 -0.61 -9.45 15.15
N CYS A 409 -0.24 -8.18 15.21
CA CYS A 409 -1.17 -7.06 15.20
C CYS A 409 -1.03 -6.28 13.87
N ASP A 410 -2.12 -6.14 13.11
CA ASP A 410 -2.16 -5.34 11.87
C ASP A 410 -2.67 -3.93 12.16
N CYS A 411 -2.01 -2.93 11.57
CA CYS A 411 -2.38 -1.52 11.70
C CYS A 411 -2.77 -0.93 10.34
N PRO A 412 -3.64 0.10 10.29
CA PRO A 412 -3.85 0.86 9.06
C PRO A 412 -2.53 1.48 8.58
N GLY A 413 -2.43 1.74 7.28
CA GLY A 413 -1.27 2.45 6.74
C GLY A 413 -1.20 3.88 7.27
N LEU A 414 -0.02 4.27 7.77
CA LEU A 414 0.26 5.60 8.31
C LEU A 414 1.27 6.31 7.43
N ILE A 415 1.05 7.60 7.20
CA ILE A 415 1.90 8.45 6.38
C ILE A 415 2.44 9.57 7.27
N PHE A 416 3.74 9.56 7.49
CA PHE A 416 4.47 10.54 8.30
C PHE A 416 4.73 11.83 7.50
N PRO A 417 4.75 13.01 8.14
CA PRO A 417 5.16 14.25 7.47
C PRO A 417 6.65 14.15 7.07
N SER A 418 6.96 14.66 5.89
CA SER A 418 8.31 14.69 5.35
C SER A 418 8.43 15.76 4.26
N LEU A 419 9.65 15.97 3.76
CA LEU A 419 9.97 16.90 2.66
C LEU A 419 10.15 16.19 1.32
N VAL A 420 9.69 14.94 1.23
CA VAL A 420 9.82 14.17 0.00
C VAL A 420 8.91 14.70 -1.10
N ASP A 421 9.38 14.63 -2.35
CA ASP A 421 8.59 15.00 -3.52
C ASP A 421 7.28 14.20 -3.56
N LYS A 422 6.16 14.88 -3.80
CA LYS A 422 4.84 14.24 -3.96
C LYS A 422 4.85 13.16 -5.05
N GLN A 423 5.65 13.35 -6.11
CA GLN A 423 5.84 12.37 -7.18
C GLN A 423 6.46 11.07 -6.67
N GLN A 424 7.40 11.11 -5.72
CA GLN A 424 7.96 9.90 -5.11
C GLN A 424 6.91 9.16 -4.28
N GLN A 425 6.07 9.86 -3.51
CA GLN A 425 4.98 9.22 -2.75
C GLN A 425 3.94 8.56 -3.66
N LEU A 426 3.64 9.19 -4.80
CA LEU A 426 2.75 8.62 -5.82
C LEU A 426 3.33 7.33 -6.40
N LEU A 427 4.62 7.33 -6.74
CA LEU A 427 5.33 6.15 -7.26
C LEU A 427 5.52 5.05 -6.22
N ALA A 428 5.63 5.40 -4.94
CA ALA A 428 5.60 4.47 -3.81
C ALA A 428 4.19 3.89 -3.55
N GLY A 429 3.16 4.39 -4.25
CA GLY A 429 1.79 3.91 -4.12
C GLY A 429 1.10 4.37 -2.83
N ILE A 430 1.58 5.42 -2.17
CA ILE A 430 0.99 5.94 -0.94
C ILE A 430 -0.31 6.70 -1.21
N TYR A 431 -0.41 7.33 -2.37
CA TYR A 431 -1.56 8.13 -2.80
C TYR A 431 -2.34 7.43 -3.93
N PRO A 432 -3.69 7.40 -3.90
CA PRO A 432 -4.49 6.75 -4.92
C PRO A 432 -4.33 7.37 -6.31
N ILE A 433 -3.75 6.62 -7.27
CA ILE A 433 -3.52 7.10 -8.65
C ILE A 433 -4.80 7.65 -9.31
N ALA A 434 -5.95 7.02 -9.06
CA ALA A 434 -7.23 7.43 -9.63
C ALA A 434 -7.70 8.84 -9.23
N GLN A 435 -7.12 9.42 -8.17
CA GLN A 435 -7.49 10.75 -7.66
C GLN A 435 -6.53 11.86 -8.14
N ILE A 436 -5.47 11.49 -8.88
CA ILE A 436 -4.48 12.45 -9.38
C ILE A 436 -5.14 13.34 -10.45
N GLN A 437 -5.11 14.65 -10.23
CA GLN A 437 -5.68 15.60 -11.19
C GLN A 437 -4.80 15.77 -12.43
N GLU A 438 -3.48 15.70 -12.24
CA GLU A 438 -2.48 15.92 -13.28
C GLU A 438 -1.37 14.86 -13.10
N PRO A 439 -1.43 13.73 -13.85
CA PRO A 439 -0.50 12.62 -13.69
C PRO A 439 0.78 12.77 -14.53
N TYR A 440 0.83 13.70 -15.49
CA TYR A 440 1.94 13.83 -16.44
C TYR A 440 3.23 14.27 -15.75
N THR A 441 3.16 15.15 -14.75
CA THR A 441 4.34 15.51 -13.95
C THR A 441 5.00 14.27 -13.32
N SER A 442 4.19 13.32 -12.83
CA SER A 442 4.70 12.07 -12.23
C SER A 442 5.26 11.12 -13.29
N VAL A 443 4.65 11.06 -14.48
CA VAL A 443 5.20 10.29 -15.61
C VAL A 443 6.54 10.88 -16.07
N GLY A 444 6.65 12.20 -16.14
CA GLY A 444 7.91 12.87 -16.44
C GLY A 444 8.98 12.58 -15.39
N TYR A 445 8.63 12.68 -14.11
CA TYR A 445 9.51 12.35 -12.99
C TYR A 445 10.06 10.93 -13.06
N LEU A 446 9.20 9.96 -13.40
CA LEU A 446 9.57 8.57 -13.61
C LEU A 446 10.48 8.41 -14.83
N SER A 447 10.13 9.04 -15.96
CA SER A 447 10.83 8.90 -17.24
C SER A 447 12.20 9.58 -17.28
N CYS A 448 12.46 10.54 -16.39
CA CYS A 448 13.80 11.06 -16.17
C CYS A 448 14.70 10.06 -15.43
N ARG A 449 14.12 9.09 -14.68
CA ARG A 449 14.87 8.19 -13.79
C ARG A 449 15.02 6.78 -14.33
N ILE A 450 14.07 6.35 -15.15
CA ILE A 450 14.13 5.08 -15.87
C ILE A 450 13.78 5.33 -17.33
N ALA A 451 14.33 4.50 -18.22
CA ALA A 451 14.15 4.58 -19.66
C ALA A 451 12.73 4.12 -20.10
N VAL A 452 11.67 4.79 -19.62
CA VAL A 452 10.26 4.42 -19.88
C VAL A 452 9.97 4.22 -21.38
N PRO A 453 10.38 5.13 -22.29
CA PRO A 453 10.11 4.94 -23.72
C PRO A 453 10.73 3.65 -24.29
N GLN A 454 11.94 3.30 -23.85
CA GLN A 454 12.64 2.10 -24.27
C GLN A 454 12.00 0.84 -23.67
N LEU A 455 11.72 0.86 -22.37
CA LEU A 455 11.09 -0.25 -21.64
C LEU A 455 9.69 -0.57 -22.19
N LEU A 456 8.92 0.46 -22.56
CA LEU A 456 7.60 0.30 -23.16
C LEU A 456 7.65 0.15 -24.69
N LYS A 457 8.83 0.15 -25.32
CA LYS A 457 9.04 0.10 -26.78
C LYS A 457 8.12 1.09 -27.51
N LEU A 458 8.21 2.38 -27.14
CA LEU A 458 7.39 3.45 -27.70
C LEU A 458 8.03 4.02 -28.97
N SER A 459 7.17 4.40 -29.92
CA SER A 459 7.56 5.19 -31.10
C SER A 459 7.11 6.63 -30.91
N TYR A 460 7.87 7.58 -31.46
CA TYR A 460 7.49 8.99 -31.38
C TYR A 460 6.12 9.23 -32.04
N PRO A 461 5.22 10.00 -31.40
CA PRO A 461 3.99 10.43 -32.03
C PRO A 461 4.29 11.13 -33.36
N ASN A 462 3.58 10.76 -34.42
CA ASN A 462 3.76 11.30 -35.78
C ASN A 462 5.15 11.09 -36.42
N GLY A 463 6.01 10.26 -35.84
CA GLY A 463 7.31 9.89 -36.41
C GLY A 463 8.41 10.97 -36.31
N VAL A 464 8.14 12.11 -35.67
CA VAL A 464 9.11 13.21 -35.56
C VAL A 464 9.91 13.08 -34.25
N LYS A 465 11.23 12.95 -34.37
CA LYS A 465 12.14 12.83 -33.20
C LYS A 465 12.46 14.21 -32.60
N ASN A 466 11.55 14.73 -31.78
CA ASN A 466 11.71 16.05 -31.11
C ASN A 466 12.04 15.94 -29.61
N GLY A 467 12.68 14.85 -29.18
CA GLY A 467 12.89 14.57 -27.75
C GLY A 467 11.61 14.13 -27.05
N TRP A 468 11.74 13.41 -25.93
CA TRP A 468 10.58 12.91 -25.19
C TRP A 468 10.10 13.96 -24.20
N THR A 469 8.84 14.35 -24.29
CA THR A 469 8.14 15.10 -23.23
C THR A 469 7.23 14.14 -22.47
N ALA A 470 6.84 14.50 -21.24
CA ALA A 470 5.93 13.66 -20.46
C ALA A 470 4.60 13.43 -21.20
N TRP A 471 4.13 14.45 -21.93
CA TRP A 471 2.96 14.35 -22.78
C TRP A 471 3.17 13.40 -23.97
N ALA A 472 4.29 13.52 -24.68
CA ALA A 472 4.59 12.67 -25.84
C ALA A 472 4.70 11.17 -25.47
N ILE A 473 5.24 10.87 -24.29
CA ILE A 473 5.26 9.50 -23.74
C ILE A 473 3.83 8.98 -23.52
N CYS A 474 2.96 9.80 -22.93
CA CYS A 474 1.57 9.42 -22.67
C CYS A 474 0.77 9.27 -23.97
N GLU A 475 1.03 10.12 -24.96
CA GLU A 475 0.41 10.04 -26.29
C GLU A 475 0.84 8.77 -27.03
N ALA A 476 2.15 8.50 -27.09
CA ALA A 476 2.67 7.27 -27.70
C ALA A 476 2.14 6.00 -27.01
N TRP A 477 2.01 6.03 -25.69
CA TRP A 477 1.41 4.90 -24.95
C TRP A 477 -0.09 4.76 -25.22
N ALA A 478 -0.82 5.88 -25.30
CA ALA A 478 -2.24 5.88 -25.65
C ALA A 478 -2.46 5.29 -27.05
N ASP A 479 -1.63 5.68 -28.03
CA ASP A 479 -1.70 5.16 -29.39
C ASP A 479 -1.39 3.67 -29.45
N LYS A 480 -0.30 3.24 -28.79
CA LYS A 480 0.08 1.82 -28.71
C LYS A 480 -1.00 0.94 -28.07
N ARG A 481 -1.74 1.48 -27.09
CA ARG A 481 -2.82 0.77 -26.38
C ARG A 481 -4.21 0.98 -26.97
N GLY A 482 -4.35 1.77 -28.05
CA GLY A 482 -5.65 2.11 -28.61
C GLY A 482 -6.54 2.96 -27.68
N TYR A 483 -5.96 3.65 -26.70
CA TYR A 483 -6.72 4.51 -25.79
C TYR A 483 -7.14 5.78 -26.52
N LYS A 484 -8.42 5.85 -26.91
CA LYS A 484 -9.02 7.00 -27.57
C LYS A 484 -10.16 7.59 -26.73
N THR A 485 -10.31 8.91 -26.83
CA THR A 485 -11.40 9.66 -26.20
C THR A 485 -12.70 9.45 -26.95
N ALA A 486 -13.80 9.24 -26.21
CA ALA A 486 -15.10 8.87 -26.80
C ALA A 486 -15.68 9.91 -27.79
N LYS A 487 -15.38 11.21 -27.58
CA LYS A 487 -15.99 12.29 -28.38
C LYS A 487 -15.20 12.67 -29.62
N ALA A 488 -13.86 12.70 -29.52
CA ALA A 488 -13.01 13.30 -30.53
C ALA A 488 -12.05 12.29 -31.17
N ALA A 489 -12.10 11.02 -30.78
CA ALA A 489 -11.17 9.96 -31.20
C ALA A 489 -9.68 10.34 -31.05
N ARG A 490 -9.36 11.32 -30.21
CA ARG A 490 -8.00 11.72 -29.85
C ARG A 490 -7.42 10.76 -28.84
N SER A 491 -6.11 10.62 -28.82
CA SER A 491 -5.39 9.78 -27.88
C SER A 491 -5.66 10.22 -26.44
N ASP A 492 -6.11 9.29 -25.60
CA ASP A 492 -6.45 9.55 -24.21
C ASP A 492 -5.18 9.50 -23.34
N THR A 493 -4.48 10.62 -23.31
CA THR A 493 -3.23 10.79 -22.58
C THR A 493 -3.42 10.64 -21.07
N TYR A 494 -4.57 11.01 -20.51
CA TYR A 494 -4.84 10.89 -19.08
C TYR A 494 -4.99 9.42 -18.66
N ARG A 495 -5.76 8.62 -19.43
CA ARG A 495 -5.87 7.17 -19.21
C ARG A 495 -4.52 6.49 -19.38
N ALA A 496 -3.75 6.89 -20.39
CA ALA A 496 -2.40 6.39 -20.61
C ALA A 496 -1.45 6.71 -19.44
N ALA A 497 -1.44 7.95 -18.96
CA ALA A 497 -0.61 8.35 -17.82
C ALA A 497 -0.94 7.55 -16.55
N ASN A 498 -2.23 7.38 -16.23
CA ASN A 498 -2.68 6.54 -15.12
C ASN A 498 -2.25 5.08 -15.28
N SER A 499 -2.30 4.55 -16.50
CA SER A 499 -1.84 3.20 -16.82
C SER A 499 -0.33 3.05 -16.55
N ILE A 500 0.50 3.99 -17.03
CA ILE A 500 1.95 3.99 -16.81
C ILE A 500 2.28 4.04 -15.31
N LEU A 501 1.64 4.93 -14.55
CA LEU A 501 1.88 5.05 -13.11
C LEU A 501 1.49 3.77 -12.36
N ARG A 502 0.43 3.07 -12.79
CA ARG A 502 0.05 1.77 -12.21
C ARG A 502 1.10 0.69 -12.50
N LEU A 503 1.66 0.66 -13.72
CA LEU A 503 2.77 -0.25 -14.05
C LEU A 503 3.99 0.00 -13.16
N ALA A 504 4.26 1.25 -12.80
CA ALA A 504 5.35 1.61 -11.89
C ALA A 504 5.08 1.14 -10.45
N VAL A 505 3.91 1.44 -9.89
CA VAL A 505 3.53 1.01 -8.53
C VAL A 505 3.53 -0.52 -8.42
N ASP A 506 3.05 -1.23 -9.45
CA ASP A 506 3.05 -2.70 -9.54
C ASP A 506 4.46 -3.31 -9.65
N GLY A 507 5.51 -2.50 -9.86
CA GLY A 507 6.89 -2.96 -9.99
C GLY A 507 7.21 -3.59 -11.36
N ARG A 508 6.39 -3.31 -12.38
CA ARG A 508 6.72 -3.66 -13.79
C ARG A 508 7.64 -2.63 -14.43
N LEU A 509 7.44 -1.36 -14.07
CA LEU A 509 8.39 -0.28 -14.34
C LEU A 509 9.09 0.05 -13.01
N CYS A 510 10.16 -0.69 -12.71
CA CYS A 510 10.80 -0.59 -11.40
C CYS A 510 11.76 0.60 -11.33
N MET A 511 11.49 1.53 -10.43
CA MET A 511 12.39 2.61 -10.03
C MET A 511 12.76 2.36 -8.57
N CYS A 512 14.04 2.06 -8.31
CA CYS A 512 14.59 1.87 -6.96
C CYS A 512 15.42 3.11 -6.58
N MET A 513 15.28 3.58 -5.34
CA MET A 513 16.19 4.54 -4.72
C MET A 513 17.51 3.85 -4.39
N ARG A 514 18.58 4.63 -4.27
CA ARG A 514 19.92 4.15 -3.89
C ARG A 514 20.40 4.80 -2.59
N PRO A 515 21.15 4.08 -1.74
CA PRO A 515 21.78 4.70 -0.58
C PRO A 515 22.89 5.67 -1.03
N PRO A 516 23.23 6.68 -0.21
CA PRO A 516 24.36 7.58 -0.48
C PRO A 516 25.66 6.80 -0.70
N GLY A 517 26.41 7.14 -1.75
CA GLY A 517 27.69 6.51 -2.11
C GLY A 517 27.58 5.20 -2.89
N TYR A 518 26.36 4.68 -3.12
CA TYR A 518 26.15 3.43 -3.85
C TYR A 518 26.75 3.44 -5.25
N THR A 519 26.60 4.53 -6.01
CA THR A 519 27.04 4.62 -7.40
C THR A 519 28.55 4.47 -7.51
N GLN A 520 29.29 5.05 -6.56
CA GLN A 520 30.76 4.97 -6.53
C GLN A 520 31.25 3.58 -6.13
N GLN A 521 30.50 2.90 -5.25
CA GLN A 521 30.85 1.58 -4.71
C GLN A 521 30.09 0.43 -5.39
N LYS A 522 29.46 0.69 -6.54
CA LYS A 522 28.54 -0.27 -7.18
C LYS A 522 29.20 -1.63 -7.44
N GLU A 523 30.41 -1.62 -8.00
CA GLU A 523 31.18 -2.84 -8.27
C GLU A 523 31.52 -3.60 -6.98
N SER A 524 31.82 -2.88 -5.89
CA SER A 524 32.08 -3.48 -4.58
C SER A 524 30.84 -4.19 -4.03
N TRP A 525 29.64 -3.61 -4.21
CA TRP A 525 28.39 -4.23 -3.79
C TRP A 525 27.99 -5.42 -4.66
N GLU A 526 28.29 -5.37 -5.96
CA GLU A 526 28.08 -6.49 -6.88
C GLU A 526 28.99 -7.69 -6.56
N GLN A 527 30.20 -7.43 -6.06
CA GLN A 527 31.17 -8.46 -5.64
C GLN A 527 31.07 -8.84 -4.15
N HIS A 528 30.17 -8.22 -3.39
CA HIS A 528 30.02 -8.48 -1.97
C HIS A 528 29.63 -9.95 -1.70
N PRO A 529 30.20 -10.63 -0.68
CA PRO A 529 29.91 -12.04 -0.39
C PRO A 529 28.41 -12.35 -0.30
N GLU A 530 27.67 -11.58 0.51
CA GLU A 530 26.21 -11.70 0.63
C GLU A 530 25.48 -11.56 -0.71
N THR A 531 25.96 -10.71 -1.63
CA THR A 531 25.37 -10.54 -2.96
C THR A 531 25.59 -11.79 -3.80
N LEU A 532 26.82 -12.31 -3.83
CA LEU A 532 27.19 -13.49 -4.60
C LEU A 532 26.41 -14.72 -4.11
N GLU A 533 26.20 -14.84 -2.81
CA GLU A 533 25.39 -15.87 -2.17
C GLU A 533 23.92 -15.83 -2.60
N ILE A 534 23.30 -14.64 -2.58
CA ILE A 534 21.93 -14.46 -3.07
C ILE A 534 21.85 -14.86 -4.56
N VAL A 535 22.81 -14.40 -5.38
CA VAL A 535 22.83 -14.68 -6.82
C VAL A 535 22.99 -16.18 -7.08
N ALA A 536 23.90 -16.85 -6.39
CA ALA A 536 24.12 -18.30 -6.50
C ALA A 536 22.85 -19.08 -6.13
N HIS A 537 22.14 -18.66 -5.08
CA HIS A 537 20.87 -19.27 -4.70
C HIS A 537 19.75 -19.06 -5.72
N ILE A 538 19.64 -17.86 -6.29
CA ILE A 538 18.65 -17.58 -7.34
C ILE A 538 18.94 -18.44 -8.58
N GLN A 539 20.21 -18.58 -8.97
CA GLN A 539 20.63 -19.39 -10.12
C GLN A 539 20.36 -20.89 -9.89
N ALA A 540 20.60 -21.40 -8.68
CA ALA A 540 20.31 -22.79 -8.33
C ALA A 540 18.82 -23.15 -8.47
N GLN A 541 17.92 -22.19 -8.26
CA GLN A 541 16.46 -22.37 -8.40
C GLN A 541 15.95 -22.24 -9.85
N GLY A 542 16.80 -21.75 -10.78
CA GLY A 542 16.43 -21.45 -12.17
C GLY A 542 16.54 -22.62 -13.17
N HIS A 543 17.08 -23.78 -12.77
CA HIS A 543 17.25 -24.93 -13.67
C HIS A 543 16.42 -26.17 -13.26
N PRO A 544 15.20 -26.31 -13.77
CA PRO A 544 14.59 -27.62 -14.00
C PRO A 544 14.65 -27.97 -15.49
N ASN A 545 15.37 -29.05 -15.82
CA ASN A 545 15.46 -29.76 -17.12
C ASN A 545 14.66 -29.16 -18.29
N ASP A 546 15.38 -28.55 -19.24
CA ASP A 546 14.94 -28.39 -20.63
C ASP A 546 14.68 -29.79 -21.22
N ASP A 547 13.40 -30.18 -21.28
CA ASP A 547 12.85 -31.05 -22.31
C ASP A 547 11.35 -31.18 -22.06
N LEU A 548 10.55 -30.41 -22.81
CA LEU A 548 9.27 -30.81 -23.40
C LEU A 548 8.66 -29.60 -24.11
N SER A 549 8.94 -29.53 -25.41
CA SER A 549 8.27 -28.64 -26.36
C SER A 549 6.77 -28.93 -26.42
N SER A 550 5.93 -27.93 -26.21
CA SER A 550 4.59 -27.91 -26.80
C SER A 550 4.17 -26.46 -27.04
N GLY A 551 4.02 -26.12 -28.33
CA GLY A 551 3.53 -24.84 -28.79
C GLY A 551 2.15 -24.53 -28.24
N GLY A 552 1.98 -23.29 -27.79
CA GLY A 552 0.70 -22.69 -27.46
C GLY A 552 0.75 -21.25 -27.95
N GLU A 553 -0.20 -20.92 -28.82
CA GLU A 553 -0.35 -19.62 -29.48
C GLU A 553 -0.35 -18.46 -28.47
N GLU A 554 0.44 -17.43 -28.77
CA GLU A 554 0.55 -16.21 -27.97
C GLU A 554 -0.63 -15.27 -28.28
N GLU A 555 -1.66 -15.27 -27.43
CA GLU A 555 -2.72 -14.26 -27.49
C GLU A 555 -2.39 -13.05 -26.59
N GLU A 556 -2.19 -11.89 -27.21
CA GLU A 556 -2.13 -10.58 -26.54
C GLU A 556 -3.54 -10.15 -26.09
N GLU A 557 -3.95 -10.50 -24.87
CA GLU A 557 -5.20 -9.96 -24.33
C GLU A 557 -5.05 -8.58 -23.68
N GLU A 558 -5.89 -7.64 -24.13
CA GLU A 558 -6.04 -6.28 -23.64
C GLU A 558 -6.20 -6.17 -22.11
N ILE A 559 -5.55 -5.16 -21.53
CA ILE A 559 -5.87 -4.66 -20.19
C ILE A 559 -7.16 -3.85 -20.34
N SER A 560 -8.31 -4.52 -20.28
CA SER A 560 -9.61 -3.85 -20.21
C SER A 560 -9.67 -2.99 -18.95
N SER A 561 -9.64 -1.68 -19.15
CA SER A 561 -10.07 -0.69 -18.16
C SER A 561 -11.55 -0.39 -18.42
N SER A 562 -12.42 -1.38 -18.29
CA SER A 562 -13.85 -1.16 -18.09
C SER A 562 -14.10 -1.09 -16.60
N GLY A 563 -14.36 0.12 -16.10
CA GLY A 563 -15.02 0.31 -14.82
C GLY A 563 -16.45 -0.19 -14.94
N GLU A 564 -16.65 -1.48 -14.69
CA GLU A 564 -17.89 -1.99 -14.17
C GLU A 564 -17.52 -2.78 -12.92
N GLU A 565 -17.96 -2.25 -11.78
CA GLU A 565 -18.02 -2.96 -10.52
C GLU A 565 -18.85 -4.23 -10.78
N THR A 566 -18.19 -5.38 -10.84
CA THR A 566 -18.88 -6.62 -10.51
C THR A 566 -19.24 -6.51 -9.04
N GLU A 567 -20.52 -6.24 -8.77
CA GLU A 567 -21.16 -6.46 -7.49
C GLU A 567 -20.87 -7.91 -7.05
N GLU A 568 -19.76 -8.13 -6.34
CA GLU A 568 -19.69 -9.23 -5.39
C GLU A 568 -20.81 -8.93 -4.39
N ARG A 569 -21.89 -9.70 -4.47
CA ARG A 569 -22.94 -9.66 -3.48
C ARG A 569 -22.32 -10.15 -2.17
N ASP A 570 -22.00 -9.21 -1.30
CA ASP A 570 -21.86 -9.45 0.13
C ASP A 570 -23.19 -10.05 0.60
N HIS A 571 -23.22 -11.37 0.75
CA HIS A 571 -24.21 -12.03 1.58
C HIS A 571 -23.70 -11.92 3.02
N ASP A 572 -24.25 -10.94 3.74
CA ASP A 572 -24.38 -11.00 5.18
C ASP A 572 -25.08 -12.33 5.52
N ALA A 573 -24.38 -13.19 6.25
CA ALA A 573 -24.90 -14.43 6.79
C ALA A 573 -24.84 -14.33 8.32
N ASP A 574 -25.98 -13.92 8.89
CA ASP A 574 -26.42 -14.39 10.20
C ASP A 574 -27.24 -15.68 10.01
N GLU A 575 -27.19 -16.54 11.02
CA GLU A 575 -28.01 -17.74 11.30
C GLU A 575 -27.36 -19.14 11.09
N GLU A 576 -26.89 -19.65 12.24
CA GLU A 576 -27.19 -20.93 12.93
C GLU A 576 -26.89 -22.32 12.33
N GLU A 577 -26.41 -23.18 13.23
CA GLU A 577 -25.92 -24.56 13.13
C GLU A 577 -27.00 -25.61 12.76
N ASP A 578 -26.60 -26.70 12.10
CA ASP A 578 -26.80 -28.09 12.59
C ASP A 578 -26.26 -29.16 11.60
N ALA A 579 -26.05 -30.38 12.14
CA ALA A 579 -24.97 -31.32 11.85
C ALA A 579 -25.30 -32.58 10.98
N GLU A 580 -24.31 -33.50 10.93
CA GLU A 580 -24.31 -34.95 10.54
C GLU A 580 -24.24 -35.30 9.02
N GLU A 581 -23.55 -36.35 8.51
CA GLU A 581 -22.75 -37.48 9.03
C GLU A 581 -21.91 -38.12 7.87
N THR A 582 -21.03 -39.08 8.21
CA THR A 582 -19.87 -39.68 7.49
C THR A 582 -20.15 -40.93 6.55
N PRO A 583 -19.21 -41.86 6.20
CA PRO A 583 -18.23 -41.85 5.08
C PRO A 583 -18.15 -43.20 4.26
N THR A 584 -17.04 -43.46 3.52
CA THR A 584 -16.31 -44.76 3.24
C THR A 584 -15.80 -44.95 1.75
N PRO A 585 -14.91 -45.92 1.40
CA PRO A 585 -13.47 -45.65 1.10
C PRO A 585 -12.93 -46.30 -0.21
N SER A 586 -11.65 -46.08 -0.61
CA SER A 586 -10.78 -47.16 -1.19
C SER A 586 -9.34 -46.76 -1.60
N HIS A 587 -8.41 -47.50 -0.98
CA HIS A 587 -7.05 -48.02 -1.28
C HIS A 587 -6.17 -47.67 -2.52
N SER A 588 -4.87 -47.50 -2.21
CA SER A 588 -3.64 -48.24 -2.67
C SER A 588 -2.52 -47.35 -3.31
N LYS A 589 -1.36 -47.13 -2.66
CA LYS A 589 -0.07 -47.90 -2.52
C LYS A 589 1.05 -47.56 -3.55
N LYS A 590 2.23 -47.12 -3.01
CA LYS A 590 3.67 -47.24 -3.42
C LYS A 590 4.38 -45.90 -3.78
N ALA A 591 5.35 -45.40 -2.97
CA ALA A 591 6.82 -45.69 -2.86
C ALA A 591 7.65 -45.13 -4.05
N GLY A 592 8.75 -44.37 -3.96
CA GLY A 592 9.55 -43.72 -2.90
C GLY A 592 10.88 -43.14 -3.47
N LYS A 593 11.51 -42.17 -2.74
CA LYS A 593 12.89 -41.58 -2.82
C LYS A 593 13.20 -40.46 -3.85
N PRO A 594 14.26 -39.63 -3.63
CA PRO A 594 14.55 -38.73 -2.51
C PRO A 594 14.74 -37.24 -2.93
N LYS A 595 14.91 -36.38 -1.92
CA LYS A 595 14.81 -34.91 -1.90
C LYS A 595 16.01 -34.15 -2.48
N MET A 596 15.73 -32.95 -3.00
CA MET A 596 16.62 -31.78 -2.95
C MET A 596 15.83 -30.61 -2.35
N SER A 597 16.47 -29.86 -1.44
CA SER A 597 15.86 -28.80 -0.63
C SER A 597 16.20 -27.41 -1.19
N ASP A 598 15.19 -26.63 -1.54
CA ASP A 598 15.36 -25.21 -1.90
C ASP A 598 15.25 -24.33 -0.65
N SER A 599 16.37 -23.76 -0.24
CA SER A 599 16.48 -22.78 0.84
C SER A 599 16.23 -21.35 0.35
N ASN A 600 15.71 -20.49 1.22
CA ASN A 600 15.49 -19.06 0.97
C ASN A 600 16.81 -18.37 0.51
N PRO A 601 16.85 -17.70 -0.66
CA PRO A 601 18.07 -17.08 -1.21
C PRO A 601 18.63 -15.96 -0.32
N PHE A 602 17.80 -15.39 0.56
CA PHE A 602 18.23 -14.39 1.53
C PHE A 602 18.55 -15.00 2.90
N ALA A 603 18.35 -16.30 3.15
CA ALA A 603 18.60 -16.91 4.46
C ALA A 603 20.07 -16.83 4.90
N LEU A 604 20.98 -16.66 3.94
CA LEU A 604 22.42 -16.49 4.19
C LEU A 604 22.80 -15.09 4.68
N LEU A 605 21.90 -14.10 4.61
CA LEU A 605 22.13 -12.75 5.12
C LEU A 605 22.11 -12.66 6.66
N GLY A 606 22.35 -13.78 7.37
CA GLY A 606 22.45 -13.82 8.82
C GLY A 606 23.88 -14.13 9.24
N GLU A 607 24.35 -13.36 10.22
CA GLU A 607 25.69 -13.33 10.85
C GLU A 607 26.62 -12.27 10.24
N ASP A 608 26.79 -11.18 10.98
CA ASP A 608 28.10 -10.78 11.49
C ASP A 608 27.91 -10.28 12.93
N GLU A 609 28.83 -10.68 13.79
CA GLU A 609 28.81 -10.57 15.25
C GLU A 609 29.00 -9.13 15.76
N CYS A 610 28.33 -8.88 16.91
CA CYS A 610 28.49 -7.77 17.87
C CYS A 610 27.86 -6.41 17.58
#